data_AF-A0A7K3M467-F1
#
_entry.id   AF-A0A7K3M467-F1
#
_cell.length_a   1.000
_cell.length_b   1.000
_cell.length_c   1.000
_cell.angle_alpha   90.00
_cell.angle_beta   90.00
_cell.angle_gamma   90.00
#
_symmetry.space_group_name_H-M   'P 1'
#
loop_
_entity.id
_entity.type
_entity.pdbx_description
1 polymer ?
#
loop_
_entity_poly.entity_id
_entity_poly.type
_entity_poly.pdbx_seq_one_letter_code
_entity_poly.pdbx_strand_id
1 'polypeptide(L)'
;MTAATGRWLPYLAGMLGLLLMIRRFIAAVRISWRDRAFRGVTVTLVTLLVSATIFYTLVEGWSVLDSAYFSVVTGLTIGYGDLTPEQPIAKVFTMLYALLAVGLFVALATSLANSLMGRRAHKKRSTSRHKRGSHADEQDVTQRPAE
;
A
#
# COMPACT_ATOMS: atom_id res chain seq x y z
N MET A 1 -33.67 -42.25 -13.91
CA MET A 1 -33.19 -41.02 -14.59
C MET A 1 -33.33 -39.86 -13.59
N THR A 2 -32.33 -39.65 -12.72
CA THR A 2 -32.44 -38.70 -11.60
C THR A 2 -31.23 -37.74 -11.55
N ALA A 3 -31.57 -36.45 -11.50
CA ALA A 3 -30.85 -35.33 -10.87
C ALA A 3 -29.36 -35.09 -11.25
N ALA A 4 -29.15 -34.33 -12.33
CA ALA A 4 -27.87 -33.68 -12.64
C ALA A 4 -27.94 -32.14 -12.57
N THR A 5 -28.91 -31.56 -11.84
CA THR A 5 -29.24 -30.12 -11.90
C THR A 5 -28.78 -29.28 -10.71
N GLY A 6 -27.95 -29.80 -9.78
CA GLY A 6 -27.63 -29.10 -8.52
C GLY A 6 -26.15 -28.77 -8.22
N ARG A 7 -25.18 -29.16 -9.06
CA ARG A 7 -23.74 -29.12 -8.70
C ARG A 7 -23.01 -27.80 -8.95
N TRP A 8 -23.65 -26.80 -9.56
CA TRP A 8 -23.00 -25.52 -9.92
C TRP A 8 -23.12 -24.41 -8.86
N LEU A 9 -24.05 -24.58 -7.89
CA LEU A 9 -24.26 -23.65 -6.78
C LEU A 9 -22.98 -23.30 -5.97
N PRO A 10 -22.08 -24.25 -5.63
CA PRO A 10 -20.87 -23.91 -4.85
C PRO A 10 -19.85 -23.08 -5.65
N TYR A 11 -19.77 -23.25 -6.97
CA TYR A 11 -18.86 -22.46 -7.81
C TYR A 11 -19.35 -21.01 -7.96
N LEU A 12 -20.67 -20.80 -8.08
CA LEU A 12 -21.28 -19.46 -8.10
C LEU A 12 -21.09 -18.74 -6.76
N ALA A 13 -21.22 -19.44 -5.63
CA ALA A 13 -20.94 -18.89 -4.31
C ALA A 13 -19.45 -18.53 -4.13
N GLY A 14 -18.53 -19.36 -4.64
CA GLY A 14 -17.09 -19.07 -4.66
C GLY A 14 -16.72 -17.86 -5.53
N MET A 15 -17.34 -17.74 -6.70
CA MET A 15 -17.10 -16.62 -7.63
C MET A 15 -17.67 -15.30 -7.07
N LEU A 16 -18.80 -15.36 -6.36
CA LEU A 16 -19.37 -14.22 -5.62
C LEU A 16 -18.51 -13.82 -4.41
N GLY A 17 -17.95 -14.80 -3.69
CA GLY A 17 -16.99 -14.57 -2.60
C GLY A 17 -15.70 -13.91 -3.08
N LEU A 18 -15.16 -14.37 -4.21
CA LEU A 18 -14.01 -13.78 -4.88
C LEU A 18 -14.30 -12.32 -5.27
N LEU A 19 -15.47 -12.06 -5.87
CA LEU A 19 -15.93 -10.71 -6.22
C LEU A 19 -16.02 -9.79 -4.98
N LEU A 20 -16.56 -10.27 -3.86
CA LEU A 20 -16.63 -9.51 -2.61
C LEU A 20 -15.25 -9.26 -1.99
N MET A 21 -14.33 -10.22 -2.09
CA MET A 21 -12.95 -10.09 -1.63
C MET A 21 -12.20 -9.03 -2.45
N ILE A 22 -12.33 -9.07 -3.77
CA ILE A 22 -11.78 -8.06 -4.68
C ILE A 22 -12.39 -6.69 -4.36
N ARG A 23 -13.71 -6.61 -4.15
CA ARG A 23 -14.38 -5.35 -3.78
C ARG A 23 -13.87 -4.79 -2.45
N ARG A 24 -13.65 -5.64 -1.44
CA ARG A 24 -13.07 -5.25 -0.15
C ARG A 24 -11.61 -4.83 -0.29
N PHE A 25 -10.84 -5.53 -1.11
CA PHE A 25 -9.45 -5.19 -1.39
C PHE A 25 -9.34 -3.82 -2.08
N ILE A 26 -10.16 -3.58 -3.11
CA ILE A 26 -10.25 -2.28 -3.79
C ILE A 26 -10.70 -1.19 -2.81
N ALA A 27 -11.69 -1.44 -1.96
CA ALA A 27 -12.11 -0.49 -0.94
C ALA A 27 -10.99 -0.20 0.09
N ALA A 28 -10.22 -1.21 0.48
CA ALA A 28 -9.06 -1.03 1.37
C ALA A 28 -7.97 -0.18 0.73
N VAL A 29 -7.63 -0.44 -0.53
CA VAL A 29 -6.68 0.37 -1.33
C VAL A 29 -7.20 1.80 -1.46
N ARG A 30 -8.48 1.98 -1.77
CA ARG A 30 -9.13 3.30 -1.93
C ARG A 30 -9.22 4.08 -0.61
N ILE A 31 -9.35 3.39 0.53
CA ILE A 31 -9.31 4.03 1.84
C ILE A 31 -7.87 4.39 2.25
N SER A 32 -6.87 3.57 1.90
CA SER A 32 -5.45 3.91 2.11
C SER A 32 -5.03 5.14 1.31
N TRP A 33 -5.62 5.37 0.12
CA TRP A 33 -5.44 6.59 -0.68
C TRP A 33 -5.96 7.88 -0.01
N ARG A 34 -6.67 7.79 1.12
CA ARG A 34 -7.19 8.96 1.83
C ARG A 34 -6.15 9.60 2.76
N ASP A 35 -5.09 8.89 3.12
CA ASP A 35 -4.02 9.46 3.95
C ASP A 35 -3.14 10.41 3.11
N ARG A 36 -2.91 11.63 3.63
CA ARG A 36 -2.07 12.63 2.97
C ARG A 36 -0.62 12.15 2.82
N ALA A 37 -0.10 11.43 3.82
CA ALA A 37 1.27 10.93 3.80
C ALA A 37 1.45 9.82 2.75
N PHE A 38 0.54 8.83 2.75
CA PHE A 38 0.56 7.74 1.78
C PHE A 38 0.36 8.26 0.35
N ARG A 39 -0.57 9.19 0.15
CA ARG A 39 -0.80 9.83 -1.16
C ARG A 39 0.43 10.61 -1.65
N GLY A 40 1.08 11.37 -0.77
CA GLY A 40 2.29 12.13 -1.12
C GLY A 40 3.40 11.21 -1.66
N VAL A 41 3.75 10.19 -0.89
CA VAL A 41 4.81 9.23 -1.28
C VAL A 41 4.45 8.48 -2.57
N THR A 42 3.19 8.06 -2.70
CA THR A 42 2.72 7.35 -3.91
C THR A 42 2.82 8.24 -5.15
N VAL A 43 2.41 9.50 -5.06
CA VAL A 43 2.50 10.46 -6.18
C VAL A 43 3.97 10.70 -6.55
N THR A 44 4.85 10.96 -5.58
CA THR A 44 6.29 11.16 -5.87
C THR A 44 6.91 9.93 -6.53
N LEU A 45 6.54 8.71 -6.09
CA LEU A 45 7.03 7.47 -6.69
C LEU A 45 6.55 7.30 -8.13
N VAL A 46 5.28 7.59 -8.40
CA VAL A 46 4.72 7.53 -9.76
C VAL A 46 5.37 8.58 -10.66
N THR A 47 5.57 9.81 -10.18
CA THR A 47 6.28 10.86 -10.94
C THR A 47 7.72 10.44 -11.24
N LEU A 48 8.41 9.83 -10.27
CA LEU A 48 9.76 9.31 -10.47
C LEU A 48 9.78 8.21 -11.54
N LEU A 49 8.87 7.24 -11.48
CA LEU A 49 8.73 6.16 -12.48
C LEU A 49 8.44 6.71 -13.89
N VAL A 50 7.51 7.65 -14.00
CA VAL A 50 7.16 8.28 -15.29
C VAL A 50 8.34 9.06 -15.84
N SER A 51 9.05 9.82 -14.99
CA SER A 51 10.24 10.55 -15.41
C SER A 51 11.36 9.63 -15.92
N ALA A 52 11.61 8.51 -15.23
CA ALA A 52 12.57 7.50 -15.66
C ALA A 52 12.15 6.82 -16.97
N THR A 53 10.86 6.48 -17.11
CA THR A 53 10.32 5.91 -18.34
C THR A 53 10.57 6.84 -19.53
N ILE A 54 10.21 8.12 -19.40
CA ILE A 54 10.43 9.12 -20.45
C ILE A 54 11.93 9.23 -20.75
N PHE A 55 12.78 9.29 -19.73
CA PHE A 55 14.22 9.36 -19.91
C PHE A 55 14.78 8.18 -20.71
N TYR A 56 14.44 6.94 -20.36
CA TYR A 56 14.92 5.76 -21.10
C TYR A 56 14.36 5.69 -22.52
N THR A 57 13.10 6.08 -22.75
CA THR A 57 12.56 6.15 -24.13
C THR A 57 13.33 7.12 -25.01
N LEU A 58 13.78 8.25 -24.45
CA LEU A 58 14.47 9.29 -25.21
C LEU A 58 15.97 9.01 -25.38
N VAL A 59 16.62 8.43 -24.36
CA VAL A 59 18.08 8.22 -24.34
C VAL A 59 18.48 6.87 -24.91
N GLU A 60 17.78 5.79 -24.54
CA GLU A 60 18.09 4.44 -25.02
C GLU A 60 17.29 4.07 -26.28
N GLY A 61 16.27 4.87 -26.65
CA GLY A 61 15.42 4.60 -27.80
C GLY A 61 14.51 3.38 -27.64
N TRP A 62 14.36 2.88 -26.41
CA TRP A 62 13.49 1.76 -26.09
C TRP A 62 12.02 2.14 -26.25
N SER A 63 11.16 1.14 -26.45
CA SER A 63 9.72 1.36 -26.44
C SER A 63 9.27 1.88 -25.07
N VAL A 64 8.13 2.58 -25.03
CA VAL A 64 7.54 3.07 -23.76
C VAL A 64 7.32 1.91 -22.79
N LEU A 65 6.94 0.73 -23.30
CA LEU A 65 6.70 -0.44 -22.48
C LEU A 65 7.99 -1.00 -21.89
N ASP A 66 9.05 -1.13 -22.69
CA ASP A 66 10.35 -1.63 -22.24
C ASP A 66 11.00 -0.67 -21.25
N SER A 67 10.87 0.63 -21.48
CA SER A 67 11.36 1.68 -20.58
C SER A 67 10.62 1.70 -19.25
N ALA A 68 9.29 1.52 -19.27
CA ALA A 68 8.48 1.43 -18.06
C ALA A 68 8.80 0.14 -17.29
N TYR A 69 8.94 -0.98 -18.01
CA TYR A 69 9.36 -2.26 -17.46
C TYR A 69 10.72 -2.15 -16.77
N PHE A 70 11.74 -1.64 -17.46
CA PHE A 70 13.07 -1.44 -16.87
C PHE A 70 13.01 -0.54 -15.64
N SER A 71 12.31 0.61 -15.73
CA SER A 71 12.15 1.52 -14.59
C SER A 71 11.54 0.82 -13.38
N VAL A 72 10.48 0.04 -13.56
CA VAL A 72 9.80 -0.71 -12.48
C VAL A 72 10.69 -1.82 -11.93
N VAL A 73 11.31 -2.63 -12.80
CA VAL A 73 12.18 -3.76 -12.41
C VAL A 73 13.42 -3.27 -11.65
N THR A 74 14.03 -2.18 -12.08
CA THR A 74 15.15 -1.52 -11.38
C THR A 74 14.68 -0.89 -10.07
N GLY A 75 13.55 -0.18 -10.08
CA GLY A 75 13.03 0.49 -8.89
C GLY A 75 12.63 -0.49 -7.79
N LEU A 76 12.01 -1.61 -8.16
CA LEU A 76 11.68 -2.71 -7.25
C LEU A 76 12.87 -3.61 -6.91
N THR A 77 14.07 -3.29 -7.41
CA THR A 77 15.29 -4.06 -7.17
C THR A 77 15.19 -5.52 -7.62
N ILE A 78 14.32 -5.82 -8.60
CA ILE A 78 14.19 -7.16 -9.19
C ILE A 78 15.40 -7.41 -10.11
N GLY A 79 15.69 -6.47 -11.00
CA GLY A 79 16.92 -6.44 -11.80
C GLY A 79 17.19 -7.71 -12.62
N TYR A 80 16.27 -8.11 -13.50
CA TYR A 80 16.45 -9.32 -14.33
C TYR A 80 17.68 -9.27 -15.25
N GLY A 81 18.14 -8.08 -15.63
CA GLY A 81 19.32 -7.90 -16.48
C GLY A 81 19.10 -8.21 -17.95
N ASP A 82 17.85 -8.36 -18.37
CA ASP A 82 17.41 -8.54 -19.76
C ASP A 82 17.50 -7.24 -20.57
N LEU A 83 17.21 -6.10 -19.93
CA LEU A 83 17.49 -4.76 -20.46
C LEU A 83 18.57 -4.10 -19.60
N THR A 84 19.55 -3.48 -20.26
CA THR A 84 20.62 -2.74 -19.58
C THR A 84 20.94 -1.46 -20.35
N PRO A 85 21.11 -0.31 -19.68
CA PRO A 85 21.41 0.95 -20.34
C PRO A 85 22.78 0.88 -21.00
N GLU A 86 22.84 1.16 -22.31
CA GLU A 86 24.09 1.16 -23.05
C GLU A 86 24.76 2.53 -22.98
N GLN A 87 23.97 3.60 -22.93
CA GLN A 87 24.45 4.97 -22.95
C GLN A 87 25.15 5.35 -21.64
N PRO A 88 26.33 6.00 -21.69
CA PRO A 88 27.04 6.42 -20.48
C PRO A 88 26.19 7.31 -19.56
N ILE A 89 25.41 8.23 -20.14
CA ILE A 89 24.51 9.10 -19.40
C ILE A 89 23.38 8.33 -18.72
N ALA A 90 22.86 7.29 -19.38
CA ALA A 90 21.82 6.46 -18.82
C ALA A 90 22.33 5.62 -17.66
N LYS A 91 23.55 5.08 -17.72
CA LYS A 91 24.18 4.36 -16.59
C LYS A 91 24.27 5.22 -15.33
N VAL A 92 24.71 6.48 -15.47
CA VAL A 92 24.78 7.44 -14.34
C VAL A 92 23.38 7.75 -13.82
N PHE A 93 22.43 8.01 -14.72
CA PHE A 93 21.03 8.23 -14.34
C PHE A 93 20.46 7.03 -13.58
N THR A 94 20.65 5.80 -14.07
CA THR A 94 20.19 4.57 -13.42
C THR A 94 20.76 4.43 -12.00
N MET A 95 22.02 4.78 -11.79
CA MET A 95 22.64 4.75 -10.47
C MET A 95 21.96 5.70 -9.49
N LEU A 96 21.70 6.96 -9.90
CA LEU A 96 21.00 7.94 -9.08
C LEU A 96 19.52 7.56 -8.87
N TYR A 97 18.86 7.10 -9.93
CA TYR A 97 17.48 6.64 -9.91
C TYR A 97 17.29 5.49 -8.93
N ALA A 98 18.18 4.49 -8.93
CA ALA A 98 18.10 3.33 -8.03
C ALA A 98 18.15 3.76 -6.55
N LEU A 99 19.03 4.69 -6.18
CA LEU A 99 19.12 5.20 -4.81
C LEU A 99 17.82 5.89 -4.36
N LEU A 100 17.26 6.74 -5.23
CA LEU A 100 16.00 7.44 -4.94
C LEU A 100 14.83 6.45 -4.85
N ALA A 101 14.73 5.52 -5.81
CA ALA A 101 13.65 4.55 -5.88
C ALA A 101 13.59 3.69 -4.61
N VAL A 102 14.73 3.14 -4.15
CA VAL A 102 14.78 2.35 -2.92
C VAL A 102 14.26 3.15 -1.72
N GLY A 103 14.70 4.40 -1.55
CA GLY A 103 14.23 5.26 -0.46
C GLY A 103 12.71 5.50 -0.51
N LEU A 104 12.15 5.74 -1.70
CA LEU A 104 10.71 5.93 -1.87
C LEU A 104 9.91 4.64 -1.64
N PHE A 105 10.42 3.47 -2.05
CA PHE A 105 9.78 2.19 -1.78
C PHE A 105 9.75 1.87 -0.28
N VAL A 106 10.83 2.16 0.45
CA VAL A 106 10.86 2.05 1.91
C VAL A 106 9.83 3.01 2.53
N ALA A 107 9.80 4.27 2.10
CA ALA A 107 8.82 5.25 2.59
C ALA A 107 7.37 4.82 2.31
N LEU A 108 7.11 4.19 1.16
CA LEU A 108 5.80 3.66 0.79
C LEU A 108 5.41 2.51 1.72
N ALA A 109 6.34 1.59 1.99
CA ALA A 109 6.14 0.47 2.92
C ALA A 109 5.86 0.98 4.35
N THR A 110 6.61 1.96 4.84
CA THR A 110 6.38 2.59 6.16
C THR A 110 5.01 3.28 6.21
N SER A 111 4.65 4.03 5.17
CA SER A 111 3.35 4.71 5.09
C SER A 111 2.17 3.74 5.07
N LEU A 112 2.33 2.61 4.38
CA LEU A 112 1.35 1.53 4.36
C LEU A 112 1.24 0.87 5.75
N ALA A 113 2.37 0.54 6.38
CA ALA A 113 2.41 -0.02 7.72
C ALA A 113 1.71 0.91 8.74
N ASN A 114 1.98 2.21 8.66
CA ASN A 114 1.35 3.22 9.51
C ASN A 114 -0.16 3.34 9.25
N SER A 115 -0.61 3.25 8.00
CA SER A 115 -2.03 3.28 7.65
C SER A 115 -2.80 2.07 8.21
N LEU A 116 -2.14 0.91 8.26
CA LEU A 116 -2.68 -0.32 8.85
C LEU A 116 -2.66 -0.29 10.38
N MET A 117 -1.58 0.22 10.98
CA MET A 117 -1.39 0.27 12.44
C MET A 117 -2.10 1.45 13.12
N GLY A 118 -2.25 2.59 12.44
CA GLY A 118 -2.88 3.82 12.96
C GLY A 118 -4.34 3.60 13.38
N ARG A 119 -5.02 2.61 12.80
CA ARG A 119 -6.36 2.17 13.25
C ARG A 119 -6.36 1.47 14.62
N ARG A 120 -5.22 0.92 15.05
CA ARG A 120 -5.06 0.18 16.32
C ARG A 120 -4.63 1.10 17.47
N ALA A 121 -3.80 2.11 17.19
CA ALA A 121 -3.28 3.01 18.22
C ALA A 121 -4.35 3.93 18.85
N HIS A 122 -5.29 4.45 18.05
CA HIS A 122 -6.37 5.31 18.57
C HIS A 122 -7.42 4.53 19.38
N LYS A 123 -7.70 3.27 19.01
CA LYS A 123 -8.67 2.42 19.72
C LYS A 123 -8.18 1.98 21.11
N LYS A 124 -6.86 1.88 21.31
CA LYS A 124 -6.25 1.49 22.60
C LYS A 124 -6.18 2.65 23.62
N ARG A 125 -6.19 3.91 23.15
CA ARG A 125 -6.14 5.11 24.02
C ARG A 125 -7.52 5.55 24.54
N SER A 126 -8.61 5.32 23.81
CA SER A 126 -9.95 5.68 24.30
C SER A 126 -10.48 4.71 25.35
N THR A 127 -10.20 3.42 25.21
CA THR A 127 -10.63 2.38 26.17
C THR A 127 -9.86 2.44 27.49
N SER A 128 -8.57 2.81 27.48
CA SER A 128 -7.80 2.97 28.72
C SER A 128 -8.16 4.24 29.50
N ARG A 129 -8.54 5.32 28.80
CA ARG A 129 -8.98 6.57 29.45
C ARG A 129 -10.38 6.45 30.06
N HIS A 130 -11.28 5.68 29.44
CA HIS A 130 -12.60 5.41 30.00
C HIS A 130 -12.54 4.50 31.25
N LYS A 131 -11.67 3.49 31.25
CA LYS A 131 -11.45 2.67 32.47
C LYS A 131 -10.84 3.45 33.63
N ARG A 132 -9.96 4.42 33.38
CA ARG A 132 -9.39 5.28 34.45
C ARG A 132 -10.39 6.28 35.04
N GLY A 133 -11.30 6.82 34.23
CA GLY A 133 -12.36 7.70 34.73
C GLY A 133 -13.38 6.95 35.59
N SER A 134 -13.84 5.79 35.12
CA SER A 134 -14.84 4.99 35.85
C SER A 134 -14.35 4.48 37.22
N HIS A 135 -13.05 4.16 37.37
CA HIS A 135 -12.50 3.75 38.67
C HIS A 135 -12.30 4.91 39.65
N ALA A 136 -12.14 6.15 39.17
CA ALA A 136 -12.02 7.32 40.04
C ALA A 136 -13.39 7.75 40.59
N ASP A 137 -14.43 7.70 39.74
CA ASP A 137 -15.80 8.05 40.15
C ASP A 137 -16.40 7.00 41.11
N GLU A 138 -16.08 5.71 40.95
CA GLU A 138 -16.58 4.65 41.84
C GLU A 138 -15.96 4.69 43.24
N GLN A 139 -14.73 5.21 43.36
CA GLN A 139 -14.07 5.44 44.66
C GLN A 139 -14.63 6.67 45.37
N ASP A 140 -14.96 7.74 44.65
CA ASP A 140 -15.56 8.96 45.20
C ASP A 140 -17.00 8.74 45.71
N VAL A 141 -17.81 7.95 44.99
CA VAL A 141 -19.19 7.63 45.41
C VAL A 141 -19.23 6.75 46.66
N THR A 142 -18.26 5.85 46.84
CA THR A 142 -18.21 4.94 48.00
C THR A 142 -17.71 5.64 49.28
N GLN A 143 -17.06 6.81 49.16
CA GLN A 143 -16.52 7.57 50.29
C GLN A 143 -17.38 8.74 50.75
N ARG A 144 -18.57 8.94 50.16
CA ARG A 144 -19.52 9.96 50.65
C ARG A 144 -20.14 9.51 51.98
N PRO A 145 -19.98 10.27 53.07
CA PRO A 145 -20.67 9.97 54.32
C PRO A 145 -22.19 10.10 54.10
N ALA A 146 -22.94 9.09 54.53
CA ALA A 146 -24.39 9.12 54.54
C ALA A 146 -24.85 10.11 55.62
N GLU A 147 -25.34 11.27 55.18
CA GLU A 147 -26.08 12.21 56.03
C GLU A 147 -27.48 11.67 56.36
#